data_AF-A0A0G0X6G0-F1
#
_entry.id   AF-A0A0G0X6G0-F1
#
_cell.length_a   1.000
_cell.length_b   1.000
_cell.length_c   1.000
_cell.angle_alpha   90.00
_cell.angle_beta   90.00
_cell.angle_gamma   90.00
#
_symmetry.space_group_name_H-M   'P 1'
#
loop_
_entity.id
_entity.type
_entity.pdbx_description
1 polymer ?
#
loop_
_entity_poly.entity_id
_entity_poly.type
_entity_poly.pdbx_seq_one_letter_code
_entity_poly.pdbx_strand_id
1 'polypeptide(L)'
;MVATIIRLPEEEHEFYKEYAYKNGMSLNDFFRFSAREIAGKKAIKSKHSFFDLGTKVVFKSGPKDGSINHDKYLYEFEDKKMHSK
;
A
#
# COMPACT_ATOMS: atom_id res chain seq x y z
N MET A 1 -11.09 -19.66 1.17
CA MET A 1 -11.60 -19.13 2.45
C MET A 1 -10.94 -19.91 3.57
N VAL A 2 -10.24 -19.26 4.50
CA VAL A 2 -9.53 -19.95 5.60
C VAL A 2 -10.46 -20.04 6.80
N ALA A 3 -10.71 -21.26 7.29
CA ALA A 3 -11.48 -21.45 8.53
C ALA A 3 -10.62 -20.99 9.71
N THR A 4 -11.12 -20.02 10.48
CA THR A 4 -10.44 -19.50 11.67
C THR A 4 -11.24 -19.91 12.89
N ILE A 5 -10.59 -20.59 13.84
CA ILE A 5 -11.20 -20.99 15.10
C ILE A 5 -10.94 -19.89 16.11
N ILE A 6 -12.01 -19.28 16.63
CA ILE A 6 -11.96 -18.28 17.69
C ILE A 6 -12.38 -18.96 18.99
N ARG A 7 -11.55 -18.86 20.03
CA ARG A 7 -11.88 -19.35 21.37
C ARG A 7 -12.27 -18.16 22.23
N LEU A 8 -13.47 -18.19 22.78
CA LEU A 8 -14.02 -17.15 23.64
C LEU A 8 -14.46 -17.77 24.98
N PRO A 9 -14.31 -17.06 26.10
CA PRO A 9 -15.00 -17.38 27.33
C PRO A 9 -16.53 -17.38 27.11
N GLU A 10 -17.23 -18.19 27.90
CA GLU A 10 -18.68 -18.38 27.76
C GLU A 10 -19.45 -17.07 27.97
N GLU A 11 -19.08 -16.30 29.00
CA GLU A 11 -19.67 -14.99 29.32
C GLU A 11 -19.58 -14.00 28.15
N GLU A 12 -18.41 -13.92 27.50
CA GLU A 12 -18.21 -13.03 26.35
C GLU A 12 -19.02 -13.50 25.13
N HIS A 13 -19.10 -14.82 24.92
CA HIS A 13 -19.87 -15.39 23.82
C HIS A 13 -21.37 -15.08 23.96
N GLU A 14 -21.93 -15.20 25.17
CA GLU A 14 -23.31 -14.85 25.46
C GLU A 14 -23.57 -13.36 25.23
N PHE A 15 -22.68 -12.50 25.72
CA PHE A 15 -22.76 -11.06 25.51
C PHE A 15 -22.81 -10.70 24.01
N TYR A 16 -21.91 -11.26 23.21
CA TYR A 16 -21.89 -10.98 21.77
C TYR A 16 -23.12 -11.53 21.05
N LYS A 17 -23.66 -12.66 21.50
CA LYS A 17 -24.88 -13.25 20.96
C LYS A 17 -26.08 -12.33 21.19
N GLU A 18 -26.25 -11.83 22.41
CA GLU A 18 -27.31 -10.86 22.73
C GLU A 18 -27.15 -9.56 21.94
N TYR A 19 -25.91 -9.07 21.83
CA TYR A 19 -25.61 -7.85 21.10
C TYR A 19 -25.94 -8.00 19.60
N ALA A 20 -25.53 -9.12 18.98
CA ALA A 20 -25.85 -9.41 17.59
C ALA A 20 -27.37 -9.50 17.36
N TYR A 21 -28.08 -10.16 18.28
CA TYR A 21 -29.54 -10.27 18.25
C TYR A 21 -30.23 -8.89 18.32
N LYS A 22 -29.81 -8.02 19.24
CA LYS A 22 -30.33 -6.65 19.37
C LYS A 22 -30.14 -5.83 18.09
N ASN A 23 -29.09 -6.11 17.32
CA ASN A 23 -28.80 -5.42 16.05
C ASN A 23 -29.38 -6.15 14.82
N GLY A 24 -30.20 -7.18 15.02
CA GLY A 24 -30.84 -7.92 13.92
C GLY A 24 -29.85 -8.67 13.01
N MET A 25 -28.66 -9.00 13.51
CA MET A 25 -27.60 -9.64 12.75
C MET A 25 -27.22 -11.01 13.32
N SER A 26 -26.67 -11.88 12.48
CA SER A 26 -26.10 -13.14 12.94
C SER A 26 -24.79 -12.89 13.69
N LEU A 27 -24.46 -13.76 14.65
CA LEU A 27 -23.20 -13.68 15.40
C LEU A 27 -21.97 -13.74 14.47
N ASN A 28 -22.06 -14.55 13.41
CA ASN A 28 -21.00 -14.66 12.41
C ASN A 28 -20.82 -13.36 11.61
N ASP A 29 -21.93 -12.71 11.25
CA ASP A 29 -21.86 -11.44 10.51
C ASP A 29 -21.34 -10.31 11.40
N PHE A 30 -21.71 -10.31 12.68
CA PHE A 30 -21.14 -9.42 13.68
C PHE A 30 -19.61 -9.53 13.72
N PHE A 31 -19.06 -10.74 13.90
CA PHE A 31 -17.60 -10.93 13.94
C PHE A 31 -16.91 -10.50 12.65
N ARG A 32 -17.52 -10.80 11.49
CA ARG A 32 -16.99 -10.37 10.19
C ARG A 32 -17.00 -8.85 10.04
N PHE A 33 -18.08 -8.20 10.46
CA PHE A 33 -18.22 -6.75 10.42
C PHE A 33 -17.18 -6.09 11.32
N SER A 34 -17.06 -6.51 12.58
CA SER A 34 -16.07 -5.98 13.52
C SER A 34 -14.64 -6.21 13.06
N ALA A 35 -14.33 -7.39 12.50
CA ALA A 35 -13.00 -7.67 11.94
C ALA A 35 -12.67 -6.76 10.75
N ARG A 36 -13.64 -6.49 9.87
CA ARG A 36 -13.47 -5.56 8.74
C ARG A 36 -13.22 -4.13 9.19
N GLU A 37 -13.93 -3.65 10.19
CA GLU A 37 -13.72 -2.31 10.76
C GLU A 37 -12.29 -2.15 11.31
N ILE A 38 -11.79 -3.15 12.04
CA ILE A 38 -10.43 -3.13 12.58
C ILE A 38 -9.38 -3.25 11.47
N ALA A 39 -9.60 -4.14 10.50
CA ALA A 39 -8.69 -4.35 9.38
C ALA A 39 -8.65 -3.13 8.43
N GLY A 40 -9.80 -2.52 8.15
CA GLY A 40 -9.94 -1.32 7.35
C GLY A 40 -9.21 -0.13 7.95
N LYS A 41 -9.25 0.02 9.28
CA LYS A 41 -8.45 1.01 10.01
C LYS A 41 -6.94 0.79 9.88
N LYS A 42 -6.48 -0.46 9.78
CA LYS A 42 -5.06 -0.79 9.53
C LYS A 42 -4.63 -0.62 8.06
N ALA A 43 -5.58 -0.60 7.12
CA ALA A 43 -5.30 -0.52 5.69
C ALA A 43 -5.05 0.91 5.17
N ILE A 44 -5.29 1.95 5.98
CA ILE A 44 -4.89 3.32 5.64
C ILE A 44 -3.41 3.51 5.97
N LYS A 45 -2.53 2.73 5.31
CA LYS A 45 -1.15 3.19 5.09
C LYS A 45 -1.23 4.12 3.89
N SER A 46 -1.22 5.42 4.17
CA SER A 46 -1.06 6.47 3.16
C SER A 46 0.07 6.13 2.19
N LYS A 47 -0.25 5.84 0.94
CA LYS A 47 0.70 5.62 -0.16
C LYS A 47 -0.06 5.90 -1.46
N HIS A 48 0.23 6.89 -2.29
CA HIS A 48 1.18 8.00 -2.29
C HIS A 48 0.42 9.17 -2.97
N SER A 49 0.67 10.41 -2.58
CA SER A 49 0.11 11.56 -3.30
C SER A 49 0.67 11.57 -4.74
N PHE A 50 -0.12 11.92 -5.75
CA PHE A 50 0.40 12.16 -7.10
C PHE A 50 1.47 13.28 -7.14
N PHE A 51 1.54 14.11 -6.09
CA PHE A 51 2.63 15.07 -5.88
C PHE A 51 3.96 14.42 -5.45
N ASP A 52 3.96 13.19 -4.92
CA ASP A 52 5.19 12.45 -4.59
C ASP A 52 5.82 11.76 -5.82
N LEU A 53 5.11 11.70 -6.96
CA LEU A 53 5.48 10.84 -8.08
C LEU A 53 6.02 11.53 -9.33
N GLY A 54 6.23 12.85 -9.37
CA GLY A 54 6.84 13.39 -10.59
C GLY A 54 6.93 14.89 -10.83
N THR A 55 6.54 15.77 -9.91
CA THR A 55 6.82 17.20 -10.07
C THR A 55 8.16 17.59 -9.47
N LYS A 56 9.23 16.94 -9.93
CA LYS A 56 10.53 17.60 -9.97
C LYS A 56 10.85 17.80 -11.43
N VAL A 57 10.74 19.05 -11.87
CA VAL A 57 11.35 19.55 -13.10
C VAL A 57 12.75 18.92 -13.20
N VAL A 58 12.89 17.89 -14.03
CA VAL A 58 14.18 17.24 -14.25
C VAL A 58 14.92 18.17 -15.20
N PHE A 59 15.65 19.12 -14.62
CA PHE A 59 16.64 19.87 -15.39
C PHE A 59 17.63 18.85 -15.94
N LYS A 60 17.59 18.64 -17.27
CA LYS A 60 18.37 17.65 -18.04
C LYS A 60 19.88 17.90 -18.07
N SER A 61 20.41 18.53 -17.02
CA SER A 61 21.78 19.07 -16.96
C SER A 61 22.35 19.09 -15.54
N GLY A 62 21.65 18.48 -14.56
CA GLY A 62 22.12 18.42 -13.18
C GLY A 62 23.03 17.23 -12.90
N PRO A 63 23.89 17.29 -11.85
CA PRO A 63 24.75 16.17 -11.45
C PRO A 63 23.98 14.87 -11.17
N LYS A 64 22.72 14.99 -10.72
CA LYS A 64 21.83 13.87 -10.44
C LYS A 64 21.30 13.18 -11.71
N ASP A 65 21.17 13.91 -12.82
CA ASP A 65 20.75 13.31 -14.09
C ASP A 65 21.91 12.54 -14.72
N GLY A 66 23.12 13.11 -14.64
CA GLY A 66 24.36 12.45 -15.03
C GLY A 66 24.64 11.15 -14.27
N SER A 67 24.29 11.05 -12.98
CA SER A 67 24.50 9.82 -12.20
C SER A 67 23.47 8.72 -12.48
N ILE A 68 22.25 9.08 -12.88
CA ILE A 68 21.19 8.10 -13.22
C ILE A 68 21.35 7.60 -14.65
N ASN A 69 21.70 8.49 -15.57
CA ASN A 69 21.82 8.20 -17.01
C ASN A 69 23.28 8.08 -17.48
N HIS A 70 24.19 7.72 -16.56
CA HIS A 70 25.63 7.67 -16.80
C HIS A 70 25.99 6.87 -18.06
N ASP A 71 25.48 5.66 -18.19
CA ASP A 71 25.81 4.76 -19.30
C ASP A 71 25.32 5.32 -20.64
N LYS A 72 24.13 5.93 -20.67
CA LYS A 72 23.58 6.58 -21.86
C LYS A 72 24.51 7.69 -22.36
N TYR A 73 24.99 8.54 -21.46
CA TYR A 73 25.90 9.63 -21.82
C TYR A 73 27.29 9.16 -22.21
N LEU A 74 27.76 8.04 -21.63
CA LEU A 74 29.02 7.41 -22.02
C LEU A 74 28.95 6.93 -23.47
N TYR A 75 27.87 6.24 -23.85
CA TYR A 75 27.65 5.83 -25.24
C TYR A 75 27.54 7.02 -26.20
N GLU A 76 26.75 8.05 -25.86
CA GLU A 76 26.62 9.25 -26.69
C GLU A 76 27.97 9.99 -26.87
N PHE A 77 28.86 9.93 -25.87
CA PHE A 77 30.20 10.52 -25.94
C PHE A 77 31.12 9.72 -26.87
N GLU A 78 31.15 8.39 -26.75
CA GLU A 78 31.95 7.52 -27.60
C GLU A 78 31.50 7.58 -29.07
N ASP A 79 30.20 7.61 -29.31
CA ASP A 79 29.62 7.71 -30.65
C ASP A 79 29.99 9.05 -31.31
N LYS A 80 29.89 10.17 -30.57
CA LYS A 80 30.38 11.48 -31.04
C LYS A 80 31.88 11.48 -31.35
N LYS A 81 32.69 10.77 -30.56
CA LYS A 81 34.14 10.67 -30.80
C LYS A 81 34.46 9.88 -32.08
N MET A 82 33.68 8.85 -32.39
CA MET A 82 33.81 8.04 -33.59
C MET A 82 33.37 8.79 -34.86
N HIS A 83 32.31 9.60 -34.75
CA HIS A 83 31.71 10.34 -35.87
C HIS A 83 32.23 11.78 -36.05
N SER A 84 33.13 12.25 -35.20
CA SER A 84 33.78 13.57 -35.30
C SER A 84 35.09 13.56 -36.12
N LYS A 85 35.26 12.60 -37.04
CA LYS A 85 36.36 12.59 -38.03
C LYS A 85 35.87 12.98 -39.41
#